data_AF-A0A2D5WBE4-F1
#
_entry.id   AF-A0A2D5WBE4-F1
#
_cell.length_a   1.000
_cell.length_b   1.000
_cell.length_c   1.000
_cell.angle_alpha   90.00
_cell.angle_beta   90.00
_cell.angle_gamma   90.00
#
_symmetry.space_group_name_H-M   'P 1'
#
loop_
_entity.id
_entity.type
_entity.pdbx_description
1 polymer ?
#
loop_
_entity_poly.entity_id
_entity_poly.type
_entity_poly.pdbx_seq_one_letter_code
_entity_poly.pdbx_strand_id
1 'polypeptide(L)'
;MNNTGQTGEIVLLGTASVAANDLVLAAVALPTNQFGVFFYGPTEQDQPFGNGRLCVSGSIARLGLVNTGNQGFITYALDNTAPPQSWAQITPGSSWHFQFWYRDPGGPGGSSHNLTGGVRVDFCQ
;
A
#
# COMPACT_ATOMS: atom_id res chain seq x y z
N MET A 1 14.16 -0.72 7.16
CA MET A 1 14.97 -0.35 5.98
C MET A 1 14.94 -1.48 4.97
N ASN A 2 15.07 -1.18 3.68
CA ASN A 2 15.16 -2.12 2.58
C ASN A 2 16.62 -2.27 2.09
N ASN A 3 16.84 -3.03 1.01
CA ASN A 3 18.17 -3.32 0.46
C ASN A 3 18.92 -2.08 -0.10
N THR A 4 18.25 -0.95 -0.29
CA THR A 4 18.90 0.33 -0.64
C THR A 4 19.30 1.14 0.59
N GLY A 5 19.02 0.65 1.80
CA GLY A 5 19.24 1.35 3.06
C GLY A 5 18.17 2.38 3.41
N GLN A 6 17.10 2.49 2.62
CA GLN A 6 16.02 3.44 2.84
C GLN A 6 14.82 2.78 3.53
N THR A 7 13.88 3.58 4.03
CA THR A 7 12.59 3.09 4.53
C THR A 7 11.53 3.43 3.49
N GLY A 8 10.91 2.40 2.91
CA GLY A 8 9.81 2.61 1.97
C GLY A 8 8.64 3.31 2.66
N GLU A 9 8.05 4.27 1.95
CA GLU A 9 6.96 5.10 2.46
C GLU A 9 5.76 5.03 1.51
N ILE A 10 4.55 5.06 2.08
CA ILE A 10 3.30 5.21 1.33
C ILE A 10 2.83 6.66 1.45
N VAL A 11 2.46 7.25 0.33
CA VAL A 11 2.01 8.63 0.22
C VAL A 11 0.65 8.62 -0.48
N LEU A 12 -0.25 9.49 -0.04
CA LEU A 12 -1.57 9.67 -0.66
C LEU A 12 -1.57 10.97 -1.45
N LEU A 13 -2.09 10.91 -2.67
CA LEU A 13 -2.28 12.06 -3.56
C LEU A 13 -3.77 12.11 -3.96
N GLY A 14 -4.30 13.30 -4.24
CA GLY A 14 -5.73 13.47 -4.52
C GLY A 14 -6.55 13.64 -3.23
N THR A 15 -7.80 13.16 -3.22
CA THR A 15 -8.72 13.35 -2.10
C THR A 15 -9.27 12.04 -1.54
N ALA A 16 -9.83 12.10 -0.33
CA ALA A 16 -10.58 10.99 0.27
C ALA A 16 -12.09 11.05 -0.07
N SER A 17 -12.50 11.76 -1.12
CA SER A 17 -13.91 11.84 -1.53
C SER A 17 -14.26 10.62 -2.39
N VAL A 18 -15.32 9.90 -1.97
CA VAL A 18 -15.79 8.75 -2.75
C VAL A 18 -16.36 9.21 -4.09
N ALA A 19 -17.10 10.32 -4.14
CA ALA A 19 -17.65 10.87 -5.36
C ALA A 19 -16.58 11.42 -6.32
N ALA A 20 -15.46 11.95 -5.80
CA ALA A 20 -14.37 12.41 -6.64
C ALA A 20 -13.63 11.25 -7.34
N ASN A 21 -13.49 10.10 -6.66
CA ASN A 21 -12.77 8.92 -7.16
C ASN A 21 -11.38 9.27 -7.74
N ASP A 22 -10.63 10.13 -7.04
CA ASP A 22 -9.35 10.68 -7.50
C ASP A 22 -8.16 10.34 -6.57
N LEU A 23 -8.37 9.44 -5.61
CA LEU A 23 -7.31 8.99 -4.71
C LEU A 23 -6.24 8.22 -5.49
N VAL A 24 -4.99 8.65 -5.37
CA VAL A 24 -3.82 7.98 -5.93
C VAL A 24 -2.91 7.53 -4.79
N LEU A 25 -2.64 6.24 -4.74
CA LEU A 25 -1.66 5.65 -3.83
C LEU A 25 -0.28 5.78 -4.45
N ALA A 26 0.69 6.29 -3.71
CA ALA A 26 2.08 6.35 -4.14
C ALA A 26 2.97 5.61 -3.14
N ALA A 27 4.04 4.98 -3.62
CA ALA A 27 5.07 4.41 -2.78
C ALA A 27 6.45 4.86 -3.27
N VAL A 28 7.28 5.33 -2.34
CA VAL A 28 8.59 5.95 -2.60
C VAL A 28 9.70 5.26 -1.80
N ALA A 29 10.95 5.58 -2.13
CA ALA A 29 12.14 5.05 -1.46
C ALA A 29 12.22 3.52 -1.50
N LEU A 30 11.85 2.93 -2.63
CA LEU A 30 11.80 1.49 -2.86
C LEU A 30 13.02 1.00 -3.65
N PRO A 31 13.35 -0.30 -3.58
CA PRO A 31 14.29 -0.88 -4.53
C PRO A 31 13.74 -0.78 -5.96
N THR A 32 14.60 -0.43 -6.91
CA THR A 32 14.21 -0.27 -8.33
C THR A 32 13.89 -1.61 -8.99
N ASN A 33 13.00 -1.59 -9.98
CA ASN A 33 12.63 -2.72 -10.83
C ASN A 33 12.12 -3.95 -10.07
N GLN A 34 11.51 -3.74 -8.90
CA GLN A 34 10.91 -4.78 -8.09
C GLN A 34 9.41 -4.82 -8.29
N PHE A 35 8.83 -6.00 -8.11
CA PHE A 35 7.38 -6.15 -8.09
C PHE A 35 6.83 -5.90 -6.69
N GLY A 36 5.65 -5.27 -6.63
CA GLY A 36 4.93 -5.01 -5.40
C GLY A 36 3.42 -4.92 -5.60
N VAL A 37 2.71 -4.79 -4.49
CA VAL A 37 1.25 -4.74 -4.47
C VAL A 37 0.80 -3.77 -3.39
N PHE A 38 -0.08 -2.85 -3.77
CA PHE A 38 -0.85 -2.07 -2.81
C PHE A 38 -1.99 -2.94 -2.29
N PHE A 39 -2.28 -2.81 -1.00
CA PHE A 39 -3.39 -3.52 -0.39
C PHE A 39 -4.01 -2.69 0.72
N TYR A 40 -5.25 -3.02 1.04
CA TYR A 40 -5.99 -2.33 2.09
C TYR A 40 -6.93 -3.26 2.84
N GLY A 41 -7.34 -2.82 4.03
CA GLY A 41 -8.20 -3.58 4.93
C GLY A 41 -8.83 -2.69 6.00
N PRO A 42 -9.85 -3.20 6.71
CA PRO A 42 -10.68 -2.39 7.60
C PRO A 42 -10.05 -2.10 8.96
N THR A 43 -9.00 -2.84 9.33
CA THR A 43 -8.47 -2.83 10.68
C THR A 43 -6.97 -2.56 10.66
N GLU A 44 -6.49 -1.80 11.63
CA GLU A 44 -5.07 -1.63 11.90
C GLU A 44 -4.49 -2.88 12.56
N GLN A 45 -3.20 -3.12 12.37
CA GLN A 45 -2.43 -3.95 13.28
C GLN A 45 -1.00 -3.46 13.32
N ASP A 46 -0.19 -4.12 14.12
CA ASP A 46 1.25 -3.92 14.06
C ASP A 46 1.93 -5.26 14.35
N GLN A 47 2.16 -6.05 13.29
CA GLN A 47 2.87 -7.34 13.40
C GLN A 47 4.13 -7.39 12.53
N PRO A 48 5.27 -7.95 13.00
CA PRO A 48 6.42 -8.21 12.14
C PRO A 48 6.07 -9.08 10.94
N PHE A 49 6.48 -8.68 9.73
CA PHE A 49 6.25 -9.42 8.49
C PHE A 49 7.35 -9.14 7.46
N GLY A 50 8.16 -10.16 7.15
CA GLY A 50 9.37 -9.99 6.33
C GLY A 50 10.37 -9.04 6.98
N ASN A 51 10.95 -8.13 6.19
CA ASN A 51 11.87 -7.10 6.68
C ASN A 51 11.17 -5.86 7.28
N GLY A 52 9.84 -5.87 7.36
CA GLY A 52 9.01 -4.75 7.77
C GLY A 52 7.93 -5.15 8.77
N ARG A 53 6.91 -4.29 8.87
CA ARG A 53 5.75 -4.45 9.76
C ARG A 53 4.50 -4.51 8.88
N LEU A 54 3.62 -5.48 9.11
CA LEU A 54 2.27 -5.47 8.56
C LEU A 54 1.41 -4.56 9.44
N CYS A 55 0.84 -3.52 8.84
CA CYS A 55 0.06 -2.49 9.54
C CYS A 55 -1.46 -2.59 9.29
N VAL A 56 -1.87 -3.50 8.41
CA VAL A 56 -3.26 -3.70 7.97
C VAL A 56 -3.68 -5.12 8.30
N SER A 57 -4.85 -5.30 8.93
CA SER A 57 -5.42 -6.59 9.33
C SER A 57 -6.88 -6.75 8.92
N GLY A 58 -7.49 -7.86 9.35
CA GLY A 58 -8.81 -8.28 8.92
C GLY A 58 -8.77 -8.92 7.52
N SER A 59 -9.82 -8.68 6.74
CA SER A 59 -9.81 -9.07 5.32
C SER A 59 -8.90 -8.12 4.53
N ILE A 60 -8.00 -8.69 3.72
CA ILE A 60 -7.02 -7.93 2.93
C ILE A 60 -7.39 -7.95 1.45
N ALA A 61 -7.65 -6.77 0.89
CA ALA A 61 -7.93 -6.56 -0.52
C ALA A 61 -6.63 -6.17 -1.21
N ARG A 62 -6.21 -6.97 -2.19
CA ARG A 62 -4.99 -6.71 -2.97
C ARG A 62 -5.36 -6.06 -4.28
N LEU A 63 -4.69 -4.96 -4.59
CA LEU A 63 -4.79 -4.28 -5.88
C LEU A 63 -3.89 -4.97 -6.93
N GLY A 64 -3.82 -4.39 -8.13
CA GLY A 64 -3.00 -4.93 -9.22
C GLY A 64 -1.50 -5.02 -8.87
N LEU A 65 -0.83 -6.00 -9.46
CA LEU A 65 0.63 -6.11 -9.39
C LEU A 65 1.27 -4.93 -10.13
N VAL A 66 2.22 -4.26 -9.49
CA VAL A 66 2.95 -3.13 -10.08
C VAL A 66 4.45 -3.33 -10.01
N ASN A 67 5.19 -2.57 -10.82
CA ASN A 67 6.65 -2.52 -10.80
C ASN A 67 7.12 -1.17 -10.24
N THR A 68 8.10 -1.16 -9.35
CA THR A 68 8.65 0.05 -8.73
C THR A 68 9.49 0.92 -9.68
N GLY A 69 9.63 0.49 -10.93
CA GLY A 69 10.32 1.23 -11.98
C GLY A 69 11.80 1.45 -11.71
N ASN A 70 12.43 2.19 -12.60
CA ASN A 70 13.85 2.54 -12.50
C ASN A 70 14.16 3.59 -11.42
N GLN A 71 13.14 4.22 -10.84
CA GLN A 71 13.29 5.26 -9.81
C GLN A 71 12.95 4.77 -8.39
N GLY A 72 12.47 3.54 -8.21
CA GLY A 72 12.05 3.06 -6.90
C GLY A 72 10.80 3.79 -6.39
N PHE A 73 9.93 4.12 -7.34
CA PHE A 73 8.72 4.92 -7.17
C PHE A 73 7.60 4.35 -8.02
N ILE A 74 6.40 4.31 -7.46
CA ILE A 74 5.21 3.87 -8.18
C ILE A 74 3.96 4.58 -7.69
N THR A 75 3.03 4.84 -8.60
CA THR A 75 1.68 5.33 -8.31
C THR A 75 0.63 4.32 -8.78
N TYR A 76 -0.49 4.29 -8.08
CA TYR A 76 -1.67 3.50 -8.43
C TYR A 76 -2.91 4.36 -8.22
N ALA A 77 -3.62 4.68 -9.31
CA ALA A 77 -4.91 5.35 -9.24
C ALA A 77 -5.94 4.35 -8.70
N LEU A 78 -6.51 4.63 -7.54
CA LEU A 78 -7.50 3.77 -6.91
C LEU A 78 -8.86 4.07 -7.53
N ASP A 79 -9.43 3.09 -8.23
CA ASP A 79 -10.83 3.15 -8.64
C ASP A 79 -11.70 2.57 -7.52
N ASN A 80 -12.31 3.45 -6.73
CA ASN A 80 -13.18 3.07 -5.62
C ASN A 80 -14.54 2.50 -6.09
N THR A 81 -14.84 2.55 -7.40
CA THR A 81 -16.05 1.97 -8.00
C THR A 81 -15.85 0.51 -8.44
N ALA A 82 -14.60 0.03 -8.45
CA ALA A 82 -14.23 -1.30 -8.89
C ALA A 82 -13.38 -2.03 -7.82
N PRO A 83 -13.96 -2.36 -6.64
CA PRO A 83 -13.19 -3.01 -5.59
C PRO A 83 -12.74 -4.42 -6.01
N PRO A 84 -11.55 -4.90 -5.60
CA PRO A 84 -11.06 -6.22 -5.99
C PRO A 84 -11.91 -7.38 -5.45
N GLN A 85 -12.64 -7.12 -4.36
CA GLN A 85 -13.65 -8.00 -3.80
C GLN A 85 -14.86 -7.16 -3.34
N SER A 86 -16.06 -7.72 -3.41
CA SER A 86 -17.30 -6.99 -3.06
C SER A 86 -17.32 -6.45 -1.62
N TRP A 87 -16.69 -7.15 -0.68
CA TRP A 87 -16.59 -6.70 0.73
C TRP A 87 -15.64 -5.51 0.91
N ALA A 88 -14.77 -5.24 -0.06
CA ALA A 88 -13.76 -4.18 -0.01
C ALA A 88 -14.25 -2.87 -0.64
N GLN A 89 -15.56 -2.72 -0.81
CA GLN A 89 -16.18 -1.50 -1.31
C GLN A 89 -15.95 -0.36 -0.33
N ILE A 90 -15.35 0.72 -0.83
CA ILE A 90 -15.16 1.96 -0.08
C ILE A 90 -16.45 2.77 -0.18
N THR A 91 -16.96 3.22 0.95
CA THR A 91 -18.20 4.01 1.05
C THR A 91 -17.96 5.30 1.83
N PRO A 92 -18.79 6.35 1.62
CA PRO A 92 -18.69 7.57 2.42
C PRO A 92 -18.80 7.26 3.93
N GLY A 93 -17.92 7.85 4.73
CA GLY A 93 -17.83 7.62 6.17
C GLY A 93 -17.08 6.36 6.57
N SER A 94 -16.63 5.52 5.63
CA SER A 94 -15.80 4.36 5.93
C SER A 94 -14.32 4.73 6.13
N SER A 95 -13.63 3.94 6.94
CA SER A 95 -12.20 4.07 7.19
C SER A 95 -11.47 2.83 6.71
N TRP A 96 -10.35 3.02 6.01
CA TRP A 96 -9.54 1.93 5.48
C TRP A 96 -8.05 2.19 5.72
N HIS A 97 -7.30 1.13 5.94
CA HIS A 97 -5.85 1.18 6.12
C HIS A 97 -5.18 0.65 4.86
N PHE A 98 -4.28 1.44 4.27
CA PHE A 98 -3.53 1.11 3.07
C PHE A 98 -2.06 0.88 3.39
N GLN A 99 -1.43 -0.03 2.65
CA GLN A 99 -0.01 -0.33 2.76
C GLN A 99 0.50 -0.89 1.44
N PHE A 100 1.82 -0.79 1.22
CA PHE A 100 2.47 -1.37 0.05
C PHE A 100 3.46 -2.45 0.46
N TRP A 101 3.32 -3.63 -0.15
CA TRP A 101 4.28 -4.73 -0.06
C TRP A 101 5.14 -4.75 -1.31
N TYR A 102 6.44 -5.02 -1.17
CA TYR A 102 7.35 -5.10 -2.30
C TYR A 102 8.44 -6.15 -2.12
N ARG A 103 8.94 -6.68 -3.23
CA ARG A 103 10.15 -7.51 -3.24
C ARG A 103 11.36 -6.69 -2.83
N ASP A 104 12.16 -7.27 -1.95
CA ASP A 104 13.35 -6.68 -1.35
C ASP A 104 14.44 -7.75 -1.20
N PRO A 105 14.93 -8.34 -2.32
CA PRO A 105 15.96 -9.37 -2.26
C PRO A 105 17.26 -8.78 -1.69
N GLY A 106 17.82 -9.46 -0.68
CA GLY A 106 19.02 -8.99 0.02
C GLY A 106 18.77 -7.88 1.05
N GLY A 107 17.51 -7.66 1.44
CA GLY A 107 17.18 -6.71 2.49
C GLY A 107 17.75 -7.10 3.87
N PRO A 108 17.98 -6.14 4.77
CA PRO A 108 18.78 -6.31 5.98
C PRO A 108 18.16 -7.24 7.05
N GLY A 109 16.90 -7.66 6.89
CA GLY A 109 16.20 -8.58 7.78
C GLY A 109 16.20 -10.04 7.33
N GLY A 110 16.88 -10.38 6.24
CA GLY A 110 16.99 -11.75 5.72
C GLY A 110 15.78 -12.27 4.94
N SER A 111 14.64 -11.56 4.96
CA SER A 111 13.52 -11.84 4.05
C SER A 111 13.77 -11.24 2.67
N SER A 112 13.13 -11.79 1.65
CA SER A 112 13.15 -11.29 0.26
C SER A 112 12.04 -10.27 -0.03
N HIS A 113 11.36 -9.78 1.01
CA HIS A 113 10.31 -8.78 0.88
C HIS A 113 10.24 -7.85 2.09
N ASN A 114 9.62 -6.70 1.87
CA ASN A 114 9.47 -5.65 2.85
C ASN A 114 8.13 -4.91 2.63
N LEU A 115 7.79 -4.02 3.56
CA LEU A 115 6.56 -3.24 3.52
C LEU A 115 6.88 -1.77 3.82
N THR A 116 6.05 -0.89 3.31
CA THR A 116 6.00 0.51 3.74
C THR A 116 5.39 0.61 5.14
N GLY A 117 5.30 1.82 5.71
CA GLY A 117 4.32 2.09 6.76
C GLY A 117 2.88 1.89 6.27
N GLY A 118 1.93 1.85 7.21
CA GLY A 118 0.51 1.90 6.91
C GLY A 118 -0.02 3.33 6.99
N VAL A 119 -1.08 3.64 6.22
CA VAL A 119 -1.81 4.90 6.30
C VAL A 119 -3.30 4.65 6.40
N ARG A 120 -3.96 5.33 7.33
CA ARG A 120 -5.42 5.32 7.45
C ARG A 120 -6.01 6.43 6.58
N VAL A 121 -7.08 6.10 5.87
CA VAL A 121 -7.89 7.06 5.11
C VAL A 121 -9.32 7.00 5.62
N ASP A 122 -9.84 8.15 6.01
CA ASP A 122 -11.24 8.34 6.37
C ASP A 122 -11.96 8.98 5.18
N PHE A 123 -12.84 8.22 4.53
CA PHE A 123 -13.49 8.65 3.30
C PHE A 123 -14.70 9.54 3.58
N CYS A 124 -14.83 10.61 2.80
CA CYS A 124 -16.00 11.48 2.78
C CYS A 124 -16.82 11.27 1.50
N GLN A 125 -17.94 11.99 1.39
CA GLN A 125 -18.77 11.94 0.19
C GLN A 125 -18.01 12.46 -1.02
#